data_AF-A0A195DWX9-F1
#
_entry.id   AF-A0A195DWX9-F1
#
_cell.length_a   1.000
_cell.length_b   1.000
_cell.length_c   1.000
_cell.angle_alpha   90.00
_cell.angle_beta   90.00
_cell.angle_gamma   90.00
#
_symmetry.space_group_name_H-M   'P 1'
#
loop_
_entity.id
_entity.type
_entity.pdbx_description
1 polymer ?
#
loop_
_entity_poly.entity_id
_entity_poly.type
_entity_poly.pdbx_seq_one_letter_code
_entity_poly.pdbx_strand_id
1 'polypeptide(L)' 'MCLEAIDFKLDAWPYVMKWYDNFKRKHPDLWEIAASGMREISYFEKHPPVSDMDHPIHPVRKSA' A
#
# COMPACT_ATOMS: atom_id res chain seq x y z
N MET A 1 -4.86 2.70 4.78
CA MET A 1 -3.53 3.23 4.39
C MET A 1 -2.85 2.33 3.40
N CYS A 2 -2.05 1.34 3.79
CA CYS A 2 -1.30 0.54 2.81
C CYS A 2 -2.20 -0.30 1.89
N LEU A 3 -3.37 -0.74 2.38
CA LEU A 3 -4.38 -1.40 1.55
C LEU A 3 -4.91 -0.52 0.41
N GLU A 4 -5.01 0.79 0.62
CA GLU A 4 -5.43 1.72 -0.45
C GLU A 4 -4.34 1.86 -1.52
N ALA A 5 -3.07 1.81 -1.13
CA ALA A 5 -1.94 1.90 -2.06
C ALA A 5 -1.88 0.72 -3.05
N ILE A 6 -2.54 -0.39 -2.73
CA ILE A 6 -2.67 -1.57 -3.60
C ILE A 6 -4.10 -1.73 -4.18
N ASP A 7 -4.88 -0.65 -4.18
CA ASP A 7 -6.28 -0.56 -4.65
C ASP A 7 -7.27 -1.55 -4.01
N PHE A 8 -6.98 -2.03 -2.79
CA PHE A 8 -7.90 -2.89 -2.05
C PHE A 8 -9.12 -2.09 -1.60
N LYS A 9 -10.32 -2.58 -1.95
CA LYS A 9 -11.59 -1.92 -1.60
C LYS A 9 -11.98 -2.28 -0.17
N LEU A 10 -12.40 -1.27 0.59
CA LEU A 10 -12.88 -1.40 1.97
C LEU A 10 -14.42 -1.44 2.06
N ASP A 11 -15.08 -1.72 0.94
CA ASP A 11 -16.54 -1.75 0.80
C ASP A 11 -17.22 -2.73 1.76
N ALA A 12 -16.59 -3.88 2.02
CA ALA A 12 -17.06 -4.85 3.00
C ALA A 12 -16.98 -4.36 4.47
N TRP A 13 -16.28 -3.25 4.74
CA TRP A 13 -16.08 -2.70 6.10
C TRP A 13 -16.48 -1.21 6.18
N PRO A 14 -17.79 -0.89 6.18
CA PRO A 14 -18.28 0.48 6.07
C PRO A 14 -17.82 1.39 7.23
N TYR A 15 -17.70 0.85 8.45
CA TYR A 15 -17.21 1.62 9.59
C TYR A 15 -15.70 1.91 9.50
N VAL A 16 -14.92 0.99 8.94
CA VAL A 16 -13.48 1.19 8.71
C VAL A 16 -13.30 2.25 7.63
N MET A 17 -14.03 2.15 6.51
CA MET A 17 -14.03 3.16 5.46
C MET A 17 -14.39 4.54 6.01
N LYS A 18 -15.48 4.65 6.79
CA LYS A 18 -15.90 5.90 7.42
C LYS A 18 -14.87 6.46 8.41
N TRP A 19 -14.26 5.61 9.23
CA TRP A 19 -13.19 6.04 10.15
C TRP A 19 -12.00 6.60 9.36
N TYR A 20 -11.61 5.89 8.31
CA TYR A 20 -10.47 6.24 7.49
C TYR A 20 -10.66 7.56 6.75
N ASP A 21 -11.82 7.77 6.12
CA ASP A 21 -12.15 9.03 5.45
C ASP A 21 -12.21 10.20 6.44
N ASN A 22 -12.75 9.96 7.64
CA ASN A 22 -12.76 10.97 8.70
C ASN A 22 -11.35 11.31 9.18
N PHE A 23 -10.45 10.34 9.28
CA PHE A 23 -9.06 10.59 9.65
C PHE A 23 -8.38 11.52 8.65
N LYS A 24 -8.46 11.21 7.35
CA LYS A 24 -7.89 12.04 6.27
C LYS A 24 -8.36 13.49 6.34
N ARG A 25 -9.66 13.70 6.60
CA ARG A 25 -10.28 15.02 6.63
C ARG A 25 -10.01 15.81 7.91
N LYS A 26 -10.00 15.13 9.07
CA LYS A 26 -9.89 15.79 10.38
C LYS A 26 -8.44 16.02 10.81
N HIS A 27 -7.50 15.23 10.30
CA HIS A 27 -6.08 15.31 10.62
C HIS A 27 -5.23 15.34 9.34
N PRO A 28 -5.38 16.39 8.51
CA PRO A 28 -4.70 16.47 7.22
C PRO A 28 -3.17 16.52 7.36
N ASP A 29 -2.67 17.09 8.45
CA ASP A 29 -1.27 17.15 8.85
C ASP A 29 -0.66 15.76 9.08
N LEU A 30 -1.38 14.91 9.82
CA LEU A 30 -0.96 13.51 10.04
C LEU A 30 -1.15 12.68 8.77
N TRP A 31 -2.18 12.98 7.98
CA TRP A 31 -2.43 12.33 6.72
C TRP A 31 -1.33 12.59 5.68
N GLU A 32 -0.75 13.78 5.65
CA GLU A 32 0.34 14.13 4.71
C GLU A 32 1.54 13.18 4.85
N ILE A 33 1.91 12.85 6.09
CA ILE A 33 2.98 11.89 6.39
C ILE A 33 2.65 10.52 5.79
N ALA A 34 1.43 10.03 6.04
CA ALA A 34 0.95 8.77 5.49
C ALA A 34 0.89 8.77 3.96
N ALA A 35 0.45 9.87 3.35
CA ALA A 35 0.33 10.02 1.91
C ALA A 35 1.68 9.98 1.18
N SER A 36 2.77 10.42 1.84
CA SER A 36 4.12 10.22 1.31
C SER A 36 4.48 8.74 1.25
N GLY A 37 4.33 8.01 2.36
CA GLY A 37 4.62 6.57 2.40
C GLY A 37 3.75 5.74 1.45
N MET A 38 2.47 6.11 1.28
CA MET A 38 1.59 5.43 0.32
C MET A 38 2.04 5.58 -1.14
N ARG A 39 2.65 6.73 -1.51
CA ARG A 39 3.21 6.91 -2.87
C ARG A 39 4.37 5.96 -3.12
N GLU A 40 5.24 5.78 -2.12
CA GLU A 40 6.34 4.82 -2.20
C GLU A 40 5.83 3.38 -2.28
N ILE A 41 4.86 3.00 -1.44
CA ILE A 41 4.24 1.66 -1.50
C ILE A 41 3.61 1.41 -2.87
N SER A 42 2.89 2.39 -3.43
CA SER A 42 2.30 2.29 -4.77
C SER A 42 3.35 2.13 -5.87
N TYR A 43 4.54 2.73 -5.69
CA TYR A 43 5.66 2.55 -6.59
C TYR A 43 6.24 1.14 -6.49
N PHE A 44 6.52 0.65 -5.27
CA PHE A 44 7.11 -0.67 -5.04
C PHE A 44 6.18 -1.83 -5.36
N GLU A 45 4.87 -1.65 -5.24
CA GLU A 45 3.88 -2.64 -5.70
C GLU A 45 4.04 -2.90 -7.21
N LYS A 46 4.32 -1.85 -7.99
CA LYS A 46 4.56 -1.92 -9.44
C LYS A 46 6.01 -2.23 -9.81
N HIS A 47 6.95 -1.92 -8.91
CA HIS A 47 8.39 -2.06 -9.11
C HIS A 47 9.03 -2.75 -7.89
N PRO A 48 8.73 -4.04 -7.68
CA PRO A 48 9.19 -4.74 -6.49
C PRO A 48 10.73 -4.86 -6.52
N PRO A 49 11.45 -4.43 -5.45
CA PRO A 49 12.90 -4.44 -5.40
C PRO A 49 13.44 -5.85 -5.03
N VAL A 50 12.98 -6.88 -5.76
CA VAL A 50 13.20 -8.30 -5.43
C VAL A 50 13.97 -9.06 -6.51
N SER A 51 14.62 -8.35 -7.44
CA SER A 51 15.37 -8.98 -8.55
C SER A 51 16.42 -9.99 -8.10
N ASP A 52 16.97 -9.83 -6.89
CA ASP A 52 17.98 -10.71 -6.32
C ASP A 52 17.49 -11.49 -5.08
N MET A 53 16.19 -11.42 -4.75
CA MET A 53 15.64 -12.01 -3.52
C MET A 53 15.03 -13.38 -3.82
N ASP A 54 15.58 -14.45 -3.22
CA ASP A 54 15.00 -15.80 -3.31
C ASP A 54 13.75 -15.89 -2.44
N HIS A 55 12.66 -15.29 -2.91
CA HIS A 55 11.41 -15.16 -2.16
C HIS A 55 10.66 -16.51 -2.16
N PRO A 56 10.25 -17.05 -1.00
CA PRO A 56 9.66 -18.39 -0.89
C PRO A 56 8.35 -18.55 -1.66
N ILE A 57 7.66 -17.45 -1.98
CA ILE A 57 6.40 -17.44 -2.74
C ILE A 57 6.60 -16.90 -4.18
N HIS A 58 7.71 -16.20 -4.44
CA HIS A 58 7.97 -15.53 -5.73
C HIS A 58 9.42 -15.76 -6.17
N PRO A 59 9.81 -17.02 -6.49
CA PRO A 59 11.19 -17.32 -6.86
C PRO A 59 11.59 -16.61 -8.14
N VAL A 60 12.80 -16.06 -8.16
CA VAL A 60 13.39 -15.44 -9.36
C VAL A 60 13.58 -16.53 -10.41
N ARG A 61 13.10 -16.30 -11.65
CA ARG A 61 13.40 -17.20 -12.77
C ARG A 61 14.91 -17.20 -13.00
N LYS A 62 15.58 -18.28 -12.61
CA LYS A 62 16.99 -18.50 -12.97
C LYS A 62 17.06 -18.62 -14.49
N SER A 63 17.83 -17.73 -15.12
CA SER A 63 18.14 -17.87 -16.55
C SER A 63 18.96 -19.16 -16.71
N ALA A 64 18.51 -20.04 -17.59
CA ALA A 64 19.15 -21.31 -17.90
C ALA A 64 20.50 -21.13 -18.61
#